data_AF-A0A5J4X7P7-F1
#
_entry.id   AF-A0A5J4X7P7-F1
#
_cell.length_a   1.000
_cell.length_b   1.000
_cell.length_c   1.000
_cell.angle_alpha   90.00
_cell.angle_beta   90.00
_cell.angle_gamma   90.00
#
_symmetry.space_group_name_H-M   'P 1'
#
loop_
_entity.id
_entity.type
_entity.pdbx_description
1 polymer ?
#
loop_
_entity_poly.entity_id
_entity_poly.type
_entity_poly.pdbx_seq_one_letter_code
_entity_poly.pdbx_strand_id
1 'polypeptide(L)'
;MLRRFLYKSQRNKKNQFFQEVLKIREVSTSWAGGESFPHDPALQGKEDREFTLSAIGVKCARIHPTQLFILQSNIANIASPRSPSLLKSMFSSADIEPEQQQILFEWLIRLFAFPHLLNIEDCIRTIGDL
;
A
#
# COMPACT_ATOMS: atom_id res chain seq x y z
N MET A 1 -8.69 2.05 2.14
CA MET A 1 -7.98 0.77 2.42
C MET A 1 -6.84 0.97 3.43
N LEU A 2 -5.80 1.76 3.13
CA LEU A 2 -4.63 1.96 4.02
C LEU A 2 -4.94 2.58 5.40
N ARG A 3 -6.00 3.37 5.51
CA ARG A 3 -6.38 4.08 6.73
C ARG A 3 -6.60 3.17 7.94
N ARG A 4 -7.19 1.99 7.75
CA ARG A 4 -7.39 0.99 8.83
C ARG A 4 -6.06 0.44 9.35
N PHE A 5 -5.06 0.28 8.48
CA PHE A 5 -3.72 -0.15 8.86
C PHE A 5 -3.01 0.93 9.69
N LEU A 6 -3.11 2.20 9.27
CA LEU A 6 -2.58 3.35 10.02
C LEU A 6 -3.22 3.46 11.41
N TYR A 7 -4.55 3.43 11.49
CA TYR A 7 -5.28 3.49 12.76
C TYR A 7 -4.85 2.38 13.73
N LYS A 8 -4.87 1.11 13.30
CA LYS A 8 -4.54 -0.01 14.18
C LYS A 8 -3.08 -0.01 14.60
N SER A 9 -2.17 0.28 13.68
CA SER A 9 -0.75 0.32 13.99
C SER A 9 -0.39 1.45 14.95
N GLN A 10 -1.02 2.62 14.81
CA GLN A 10 -0.87 3.71 15.75
C GLN A 10 -1.45 3.36 17.14
N ARG A 11 -2.68 2.81 17.19
CA ARG A 11 -3.32 2.37 18.44
C ARG A 11 -2.51 1.30 19.18
N ASN A 12 -1.88 0.40 18.44
CA ASN A 12 -1.06 -0.69 18.97
C ASN A 12 0.44 -0.32 19.11
N LYS A 13 0.81 0.95 18.93
CA LYS A 13 2.20 1.46 19.04
C LYS A 13 3.21 0.74 18.14
N LYS A 14 2.77 0.26 16.98
CA LYS A 14 3.60 -0.41 15.95
C LYS A 14 4.25 0.63 15.04
N ASN A 15 5.13 1.45 15.61
CA ASN A 15 5.67 2.64 14.95
C ASN A 15 6.38 2.34 13.63
N GLN A 16 7.19 1.28 13.56
CA GLN A 16 7.89 0.93 12.31
C GLN A 16 6.90 0.56 11.20
N PHE A 17 5.88 -0.24 11.52
CA PHE A 17 4.88 -0.65 10.53
C PHE A 17 4.02 0.55 10.11
N PHE A 18 3.66 1.40 11.06
CA PHE A 18 2.97 2.67 10.78
C PHE A 18 3.74 3.54 9.79
N GLN A 19 5.06 3.68 9.97
CA GLN A 19 5.91 4.44 9.05
C GLN A 19 5.98 3.82 7.64
N GLU A 20 6.05 2.50 7.52
CA GLU A 20 6.03 1.84 6.20
C GLU A 20 4.68 2.03 5.49
N VAL A 21 3.57 1.92 6.22
CA VAL A 21 2.24 2.18 5.66
C VAL A 21 2.08 3.65 5.25
N LEU A 22 2.67 4.60 6.00
CA LEU A 22 2.71 6.01 5.64
C LEU A 22 3.46 6.25 4.33
N LYS A 23 4.65 5.66 4.16
CA LYS A 23 5.41 5.77 2.89
C LYS A 23 4.59 5.27 1.70
N ILE A 24 3.90 4.14 1.85
CA ILE A 24 3.03 3.59 0.81
C ILE A 24 1.91 4.59 0.48
N ARG A 25 1.28 5.18 1.51
CA ARG A 25 0.24 6.21 1.32
C ARG A 25 0.81 7.37 0.52
N GLU A 26 1.90 7.99 0.96
CA GLU A 26 2.50 9.17 0.33
C GLU A 26 2.84 8.95 -1.14
N VAL A 27 3.43 7.80 -1.48
CA VAL A 27 3.80 7.47 -2.86
C VAL A 27 2.56 7.18 -3.73
N SER A 28 1.48 6.64 -3.17
CA SER A 28 0.29 6.25 -3.95
C SER A 28 -0.79 7.33 -4.03
N THR A 29 -0.82 8.27 -3.09
CA THR A 29 -1.95 9.21 -2.98
C THR A 29 -1.85 10.37 -3.94
N SER A 30 -2.93 10.56 -4.69
CA SER A 30 -3.23 11.78 -5.43
C SER A 30 -4.41 12.48 -4.75
N TRP A 31 -4.13 13.31 -3.75
CA TRP A 31 -5.16 14.05 -3.01
C TRP A 31 -5.92 15.02 -3.93
N ALA A 32 -7.24 15.12 -3.72
CA ALA A 32 -8.09 15.98 -4.55
C ALA A 32 -7.71 17.48 -4.44
N GLY A 33 -7.27 17.92 -3.25
CA GLY A 33 -6.86 19.31 -3.00
C GLY A 33 -5.35 19.55 -3.04
N GLY A 34 -4.53 18.57 -3.44
CA GLY A 34 -3.06 18.68 -3.40
C GLY A 34 -2.43 18.65 -1.99
N GLU A 35 -3.21 18.89 -0.94
CA GLU A 35 -2.75 18.83 0.45
C GLU A 35 -2.86 17.42 1.04
N SER A 36 -1.88 17.06 1.88
CA SER A 36 -1.99 15.91 2.77
C SER A 36 -3.06 16.18 3.84
N PHE A 37 -3.65 15.14 4.44
CA PHE A 37 -4.63 15.30 5.53
C PHE A 37 -3.94 15.05 6.88
N PRO A 38 -3.22 16.04 7.46
CA PRO A 38 -2.53 15.88 8.74
C PRO A 38 -3.51 15.70 9.92
N HIS A 39 -4.75 16.15 9.75
CA HIS A 39 -5.82 16.02 10.75
C HIS A 39 -6.58 14.69 10.68
N ASP A 40 -6.15 13.73 9.85
CA ASP A 40 -6.79 12.41 9.78
C ASP A 40 -6.71 11.70 11.17
N PRO A 41 -7.84 11.38 11.82
CA PRO A 41 -7.87 10.69 13.11
C PRO A 41 -7.09 9.38 13.14
N ALA A 42 -6.98 8.68 12.01
CA ALA A 42 -6.24 7.43 11.90
C ALA A 42 -4.74 7.63 12.14
N LEU A 43 -4.19 8.80 11.81
CA LEU A 43 -2.79 9.15 12.11
C LEU A 43 -2.54 9.33 13.62
N GLN A 44 -3.61 9.60 14.38
CA GLN A 44 -3.57 9.77 15.82
C GLN A 44 -4.09 8.53 16.57
N GLY A 45 -4.48 7.46 15.87
CA GLY A 45 -5.08 6.27 16.48
C GLY A 45 -6.49 6.51 17.04
N LYS A 46 -7.19 7.54 16.56
CA LYS A 46 -8.55 7.91 16.98
C LYS A 46 -9.61 7.37 16.01
N GLU A 47 -10.81 7.12 16.53
CA GLU A 47 -11.96 6.67 15.74
C GLU A 47 -12.54 7.80 14.86
N ASP A 48 -13.29 7.41 13.84
CA ASP A 48 -13.74 8.27 12.74
C ASP A 48 -14.99 9.10 13.05
N ARG A 49 -15.25 9.44 14.32
CA ARG A 49 -16.59 9.86 14.80
C ARG A 49 -17.27 10.96 13.97
N GLU A 50 -16.52 11.82 13.28
CA GLU A 50 -17.06 12.81 12.33
C GLU A 50 -16.15 13.04 11.11
N PHE A 51 -15.17 12.15 10.88
CA PHE A 51 -14.19 12.34 9.81
C PHE A 51 -14.64 11.68 8.52
N THR A 52 -14.96 12.50 7.53
CA THR A 52 -15.23 12.05 6.16
C THR A 52 -14.06 12.43 5.28
N LEU A 53 -13.39 11.43 4.72
CA LEU A 53 -12.35 11.68 3.73
C LEU A 53 -13.02 12.14 2.43
N SER A 54 -12.53 13.24 1.83
CA SER A 54 -12.97 13.64 0.50
C SER A 54 -12.78 12.48 -0.48
N ALA A 55 -13.78 12.25 -1.33
CA ALA A 55 -13.71 11.18 -2.33
C ALA A 55 -12.44 11.36 -3.18
N ILE A 56 -11.60 10.32 -3.20
CA ILE A 56 -10.45 10.27 -4.11
C ILE A 56 -11.04 10.04 -5.51
N GLY A 57 -10.98 11.05 -6.37
CA GLY A 57 -11.44 10.91 -7.76
C GLY A 57 -10.65 9.84 -8.50
N VAL A 58 -11.33 9.04 -9.33
CA VAL A 58 -10.66 8.10 -10.24
C VAL A 58 -10.01 8.90 -11.36
N LYS A 59 -8.69 8.82 -11.48
CA LYS A 59 -7.94 9.46 -12.56
C LYS A 59 -7.61 8.43 -13.63
N CYS A 60 -7.92 8.74 -14.88
CA CYS A 60 -7.45 7.98 -16.04
C CYS A 60 -6.03 8.43 -16.41
N ALA A 61 -5.08 8.24 -15.49
CA ALA A 61 -3.68 8.61 -15.67
C ALA A 61 -2.79 7.40 -15.41
N ARG A 62 -1.72 7.28 -16.20
CA ARG A 62 -0.72 6.22 -16.00
C ARG A 62 0.07 6.51 -14.73
N ILE A 63 0.29 5.48 -13.92
CA ILE A 63 1.28 5.54 -12.84
C ILE A 63 2.68 5.55 -13.44
N HIS A 64 3.58 6.40 -12.93
CA HIS A 64 4.95 6.42 -13.40
C HIS A 64 5.68 5.10 -13.02
N PRO A 65 6.53 4.52 -13.88
CA PRO A 65 7.20 3.25 -13.58
C PRO A 65 7.96 3.24 -12.26
N THR A 66 8.67 4.34 -11.93
CA THR A 66 9.38 4.49 -10.65
C THR A 66 8.43 4.49 -9.45
N GLN A 67 7.28 5.15 -9.57
CA GLN A 67 6.26 5.19 -8.51
C GLN A 67 5.68 3.79 -8.29
N LEU A 68 5.39 3.07 -9.38
CA LEU A 68 4.91 1.69 -9.33
C LEU A 68 5.95 0.75 -8.68
N PHE A 69 7.22 0.87 -9.07
CA PHE A 69 8.31 0.10 -8.48
C PHE A 69 8.43 0.33 -6.97
N ILE A 70 8.46 1.60 -6.53
CA ILE A 70 8.54 1.94 -5.10
C ILE A 70 7.33 1.38 -4.34
N LEU A 71 6.13 1.46 -4.90
CA LEU A 71 4.93 0.89 -4.27
C LEU A 71 5.03 -0.64 -4.15
N GLN A 72 5.44 -1.33 -5.21
CA GLN A 72 5.62 -2.78 -5.20
C GLN A 72 6.64 -3.19 -4.13
N SER A 73 7.80 -2.52 -4.05
CA SER A 73 8.83 -2.81 -3.04
C SER A 73 8.32 -2.59 -1.62
N ASN A 74 7.68 -1.45 -1.35
CA ASN A 74 7.21 -1.12 0.01
C ASN A 74 6.09 -2.06 0.45
N ILE A 75 5.17 -2.43 -0.45
CA ILE A 75 4.10 -3.39 -0.12
C ILE A 75 4.67 -4.78 0.06
N ALA A 76 5.61 -5.24 -0.77
CA ALA A 76 6.27 -6.52 -0.61
C ALA A 76 6.95 -6.66 0.77
N ASN A 77 7.58 -5.58 1.26
CA ASN A 77 8.22 -5.54 2.57
C ASN A 77 7.25 -5.80 3.73
N ILE A 78 6.00 -5.34 3.62
CA ILE A 78 5.00 -5.47 4.70
C ILE A 78 4.01 -6.62 4.47
N ALA A 79 3.86 -7.11 3.24
CA ALA A 79 2.95 -8.19 2.86
C ALA A 79 3.61 -9.58 2.93
N SER A 80 4.94 -9.67 2.82
CA SER A 80 5.64 -10.95 2.79
C SER A 80 5.57 -11.69 4.13
N PRO A 81 5.04 -12.93 4.16
CA PRO A 81 5.07 -13.76 5.37
C PRO A 81 6.45 -14.38 5.65
N ARG A 82 7.41 -14.36 4.71
CA ARG A 82 8.66 -15.17 4.75
C ARG A 82 9.88 -14.59 3.99
N SER A 83 10.19 -13.29 4.11
CA SER A 83 11.50 -12.79 3.63
C SER A 83 12.70 -13.46 4.34
N PRO A 84 13.77 -13.90 3.66
CA PRO A 84 14.92 -14.57 4.32
C PRO A 84 15.81 -13.65 5.19
N SER A 85 15.63 -12.33 5.15
CA SER A 85 16.25 -11.40 6.12
C SER A 85 15.56 -11.45 7.50
N LEU A 86 14.53 -12.29 7.67
CA LEU A 86 13.65 -12.36 8.83
C LEU A 86 14.17 -13.19 10.03
N LEU A 87 15.42 -13.67 10.09
CA LEU A 87 16.00 -14.07 11.40
C LEU A 87 16.20 -12.86 12.32
N LYS A 88 16.19 -11.64 11.74
CA LYS A 88 16.01 -10.34 12.42
C LYS A 88 14.94 -9.53 11.70
N SER A 89 13.79 -10.15 11.43
CA SER A 89 12.67 -9.43 10.82
C SER A 89 12.35 -8.17 11.61
N MET A 90 12.41 -7.01 10.97
CA MET A 90 11.86 -5.76 11.54
C MET A 90 10.35 -5.87 11.87
N PHE A 91 9.69 -6.94 11.42
CA PHE A 91 8.28 -7.23 11.64
C PHE A 91 8.04 -8.69 12.05
N SER A 92 8.96 -9.35 12.78
CA SER A 92 8.70 -10.71 13.28
C SER A 92 7.45 -10.59 14.13
N SER A 93 6.35 -11.18 13.65
CA SER A 93 5.04 -11.05 14.27
C SER A 93 4.64 -9.60 14.61
N ALA A 94 4.68 -8.67 13.66
CA ALA A 94 3.67 -7.63 13.73
C ALA A 94 2.33 -8.38 13.69
N ASP A 95 1.59 -8.46 14.83
CA ASP A 95 0.19 -8.92 14.87
C ASP A 95 -0.67 -8.02 13.96
N ILE A 96 -0.49 -8.20 12.66
CA ILE A 96 -1.38 -7.78 11.63
C ILE A 96 -2.42 -8.88 11.63
N GLU A 97 -3.68 -8.50 11.80
CA GLU A 97 -4.75 -9.48 11.78
C GLU A 97 -4.72 -10.23 10.43
N PRO A 98 -5.01 -11.54 10.42
CA PRO A 98 -4.96 -12.34 9.19
C PRO A 98 -5.72 -11.72 8.02
N GLU A 99 -6.89 -11.11 8.29
CA GLU A 99 -7.69 -10.38 7.30
C GLU A 99 -6.91 -9.22 6.66
N GLN A 100 -6.17 -8.46 7.47
CA GLN A 100 -5.37 -7.33 7.01
C GLN A 100 -4.15 -7.78 6.20
N GLN A 101 -3.54 -8.89 6.59
CA GLN A 101 -2.43 -9.49 5.85
C GLN A 101 -2.88 -9.99 4.48
N GLN A 102 -4.06 -10.61 4.40
CA GLN A 102 -4.65 -11.05 3.13
C GLN A 102 -4.88 -9.87 2.17
N ILE A 103 -5.42 -8.75 2.66
CA ILE A 103 -5.62 -7.55 1.84
C ILE A 103 -4.29 -7.04 1.26
N LEU A 104 -3.22 -7.00 2.05
CA LEU A 104 -1.90 -6.59 1.57
C LEU A 104 -1.33 -7.54 0.51
N PHE A 105 -1.51 -8.85 0.72
CA PHE A 105 -1.06 -9.87 -0.21
C PHE A 105 -1.82 -9.83 -1.54
N GLU A 106 -3.15 -9.71 -1.51
CA GLU A 106 -3.96 -9.52 -2.71
C GLU A 106 -3.57 -8.26 -3.47
N TRP A 107 -3.29 -7.17 -2.74
CA TRP A 107 -2.84 -5.93 -3.36
C TRP A 107 -1.47 -6.09 -4.03
N LEU A 108 -0.53 -6.78 -3.39
CA LEU A 108 0.78 -7.09 -3.97
C LEU A 108 0.66 -7.86 -5.29
N ILE A 109 -0.16 -8.93 -5.31
CA ILE A 109 -0.37 -9.73 -6.52
C ILE A 109 -0.92 -8.87 -7.66
N ARG A 110 -1.94 -8.04 -7.37
CA ARG A 110 -2.55 -7.16 -8.38
C ARG A 110 -1.56 -6.13 -8.91
N LEU A 111 -0.71 -5.58 -8.05
CA LEU A 111 0.34 -4.64 -8.46
C LEU A 111 1.41 -5.29 -9.32
N PHE A 112 1.72 -6.58 -9.10
CA PHE A 112 2.70 -7.30 -9.92
C PHE A 112 2.24 -7.47 -11.38
N ALA A 113 0.93 -7.61 -11.60
CA ALA A 113 0.36 -7.70 -12.95
C ALA A 113 0.31 -6.33 -13.67
N PHE A 114 0.36 -5.22 -12.94
CA PHE A 114 0.12 -3.88 -13.48
C PHE A 114 1.10 -3.44 -14.59
N PRO A 115 2.43 -3.67 -14.48
CA PRO A 115 3.37 -3.36 -15.57
C PRO A 115 3.04 -4.07 -16.88
N HIS A 116 2.59 -5.33 -16.80
CA HIS A 116 2.20 -6.13 -17.97
C HIS A 116 0.92 -5.58 -18.62
N LEU A 117 -0.05 -5.15 -17.79
CA LEU A 117 -1.28 -4.52 -18.28
C LEU A 117 -1.04 -3.14 -18.89
N LEU A 118 -0.09 -2.37 -18.36
CA LEU A 118 0.30 -1.07 -18.94
C LEU A 118 0.96 -1.23 -20.32
N ASN A 119 1.67 -2.34 -20.54
CA ASN A 119 2.35 -2.68 -21.79
C ASN A 119 1.70 -3.91 -22.46
N ILE A 120 0.37 -3.95 -22.49
CA ILE A 120 -0.38 -5.14 -22.92
C ILE A 120 -0.05 -5.55 -24.35
N GLU A 121 0.25 -4.60 -25.23
CA GLU A 121 0.63 -4.87 -26.62
C GLU A 121 1.94 -5.67 -26.71
N ASP A 122 2.98 -5.24 -25.99
CA ASP A 122 4.26 -5.95 -25.93
C ASP A 122 4.10 -7.33 -25.28
N CYS A 123 3.24 -7.44 -24.25
CA CYS A 123 2.92 -8.72 -23.64
C CYS A 123 2.21 -9.66 -24.62
N ILE A 124 1.23 -9.17 -25.40
CA ILE A 124 0.53 -9.97 -26.42
C ILE A 124 1.52 -10.42 -27.49
N ARG A 125 2.40 -9.54 -27.98
CA ARG A 125 3.43 -9.91 -28.96
C ARG A 125 4.36 -10.99 -28.41
N THR A 126 4.84 -10.83 -27.18
CA THR A 126 5.72 -11.80 -26.53
C THR A 126 5.05 -13.17 -26.35
N ILE A 127 3.75 -13.20 -26.04
CA ILE A 127 2.97 -14.45 -25.89
C ILE A 127 2.63 -15.06 -27.27
N GLY A 128 2.39 -14.20 -28.26
CA GLY A 128 1.99 -14.57 -29.62
C GLY A 128 3.14 -14.92 -30.57
N ASP A 129 4.40 -14.65 -30.20
CA ASP A 129 5.62 -15.12 -30.89
C ASP A 129 5.84 -16.64 -30.67
N LEU A 130 4.78 -17.43 -30.93
CA LEU A 130 4.77 -18.89 -30.96
C LEU A 130 4.82 -19.41 -32.40
#